data_AF-A0A8T2EJW7-F1
#
_entry.id   AF-A0A8T2EJW7-F1
#
_cell.length_a   1.000
_cell.length_b   1.000
_cell.length_c   1.000
_cell.angle_alpha   90.00
_cell.angle_beta   90.00
_cell.angle_gamma   90.00
#
_symmetry.space_group_name_H-M   'P 1'
#
loop_
_entity.id
_entity.type
_entity.pdbx_description
1 polymer ?
#
loop_
_entity_poly.entity_id
_entity_poly.type
_entity_poly.pdbx_seq_one_letter_code
_entity_poly.pdbx_strand_id
1 'polypeptide(L)'
;MEPEKNPTTVLSAITRPSWAFLLLVFTVLAILSLQISSNSFLPLWIPTSQYDDPVTCSGFFNHDPFPNRIVMSITDFGGVGDGKTSNTAAFRRAVRHLEGFAAEGGAQLNVPEGTWLSGSFNLTSNFTLFLERGALILGSKDLDEWPIIEPLPSYGRGRERPGGRHISLIHGDNLTNVVITGENGTIDGQGKMWWELWWNRTLVHTRGHLIELKNSHNILISNLTLLNSPFWTIHPVYCSNVVIRNMTILAPMNAPNTDGIDPDSSTNVCIEDCYIESGDDLVAVKSGWDQYGMAVARPSSNIVIRRISGTTRTCSGVGIGSEMSGGIFNITVEDIHVWDSAAGLRIKTDKGRGGYISNITFNNVLLEKVKVPIRFSSGSNDHSDDKWDPKALPRVKGIYISNVVSLNSRKAPMLLGVEGTWFQDVCLRNVTLLGLPKTEKWKCKDVSGYASDVFPLSCPQLLQKKGSIAQCSYR
;
A
#
# COMPACT_ATOMS: atom_id res chain seq x y z
N MET A 1 -50.37 67.68 64.39
CA MET A 1 -49.70 67.01 65.53
C MET A 1 -49.40 65.59 65.10
N GLU A 2 -48.17 65.15 65.38
CA GLU A 2 -47.49 63.98 64.83
C GLU A 2 -48.30 62.67 64.85
N PRO A 3 -48.10 61.78 63.86
CA PRO A 3 -48.80 60.52 63.78
C PRO A 3 -48.14 59.43 64.64
N GLU A 4 -49.01 58.63 65.24
CA GLU A 4 -48.72 57.42 66.01
C GLU A 4 -47.93 56.38 65.21
N LYS A 5 -46.95 55.77 65.91
CA LYS A 5 -46.31 54.52 65.51
C LYS A 5 -47.19 53.34 65.88
N ASN A 6 -47.38 52.42 64.94
CA ASN A 6 -47.78 51.04 65.19
C ASN A 6 -47.10 50.11 64.15
N PRO A 7 -47.03 48.79 64.39
CA PRO A 7 -45.75 48.18 64.73
C PRO A 7 -45.21 47.19 63.69
N THR A 8 -43.97 46.81 63.94
CA THR A 8 -43.04 45.92 63.21
C THR A 8 -43.53 44.49 62.99
N THR A 9 -43.25 43.98 61.78
CA THR A 9 -43.15 42.55 61.43
C THR A 9 -41.77 42.26 60.85
N VAL A 10 -41.10 41.22 61.35
CA VAL A 10 -39.74 40.81 61.00
C VAL A 10 -39.76 39.89 59.76
N LEU A 11 -38.99 40.24 58.73
CA LEU A 11 -38.65 39.35 57.61
C LEU A 11 -37.12 39.30 57.47
N SER A 12 -36.57 38.09 57.58
CA SER A 12 -35.15 37.77 57.53
C SER A 12 -34.54 38.04 56.15
N ALA A 13 -33.40 38.72 56.12
CA ALA A 13 -32.64 39.03 54.93
C ALA A 13 -31.94 37.79 54.35
N ILE A 14 -32.22 37.48 53.08
CA ILE A 14 -31.50 36.48 52.28
C ILE A 14 -30.36 37.19 51.56
N THR A 15 -29.12 36.89 51.91
CA THR A 15 -27.91 37.40 51.26
C THR A 15 -27.70 36.67 49.92
N ARG A 16 -27.49 37.45 48.84
CA ARG A 16 -27.22 36.88 47.51
C ARG A 16 -25.81 36.24 47.50
N PRO A 17 -25.65 35.03 46.96
CA PRO A 17 -24.35 34.37 46.90
C PRO A 17 -23.39 35.13 45.98
N SER A 18 -22.09 35.11 46.34
CA SER A 18 -21.05 35.76 45.55
C SER A 18 -20.86 35.06 44.20
N TRP A 19 -20.41 35.82 43.20
CA TRP A 19 -20.14 35.29 41.85
C TRP A 19 -19.14 34.11 41.86
N ALA A 20 -18.19 34.10 42.79
CA ALA A 20 -17.26 32.99 42.96
C ALA A 20 -17.95 31.68 43.38
N PHE A 21 -18.98 31.77 44.23
CA PHE A 21 -19.76 30.61 44.64
C PHE A 21 -20.58 30.04 43.48
N LEU A 22 -21.20 30.91 42.67
CA LEU A 22 -21.93 30.49 41.47
C LEU A 22 -21.00 29.82 40.45
N LEU A 23 -19.80 30.36 40.23
CA LEU A 23 -18.80 29.78 39.33
C LEU A 23 -18.31 28.40 39.79
N LEU A 24 -18.14 28.20 41.10
CA LEU A 24 -17.77 26.91 41.69
C LEU A 24 -18.89 25.87 41.54
N VAL A 25 -20.15 26.28 41.74
CA VAL A 25 -21.32 25.42 41.53
C VAL A 25 -21.44 25.00 40.06
N PHE A 26 -21.23 25.92 39.11
CA PHE A 26 -21.25 25.59 37.68
C PHE A 26 -20.12 24.65 37.25
N THR A 27 -18.92 24.81 37.81
CA THR A 27 -17.78 23.90 37.52
C THR A 27 -17.99 22.51 38.11
N VAL A 28 -18.52 22.40 39.34
CA VAL A 28 -18.86 21.11 39.96
C VAL A 28 -19.99 20.40 39.20
N LEU A 29 -21.02 21.14 38.75
CA LEU A 29 -22.09 20.58 37.92
C LEU A 29 -21.61 20.12 36.55
N ALA A 30 -20.63 20.81 35.95
CA ALA A 30 -20.02 20.39 34.67
C ALA A 30 -19.16 19.12 34.81
N ILE A 31 -18.44 18.97 35.93
CA ILE A 31 -17.66 17.76 36.21
C ILE A 31 -18.58 16.57 36.52
N LEU A 32 -19.66 16.79 37.28
CA LEU A 32 -20.68 15.77 37.55
C LEU A 32 -21.44 15.37 36.28
N SER A 33 -21.74 16.29 35.36
CA SER A 33 -22.41 15.95 34.09
C SER A 33 -21.49 15.20 33.11
N LEU A 34 -20.18 15.41 33.18
CA LEU A 34 -19.18 14.61 32.46
C LEU A 34 -19.00 13.20 33.03
N GLN A 35 -19.31 12.97 34.32
CA GLN A 35 -19.28 11.63 34.93
C GLN A 35 -20.60 10.85 34.82
N ILE A 36 -21.70 11.50 34.43
CA ILE A 36 -23.03 10.86 34.31
C ILE A 36 -23.35 10.42 32.87
N SER A 37 -22.52 10.79 31.87
CA SER A 37 -22.70 10.35 30.46
C SER A 37 -21.91 9.09 30.06
N SER A 38 -21.23 8.41 30.99
CA SER A 38 -20.45 7.19 30.70
C SER A 38 -21.20 5.87 30.94
N ASN A 39 -22.49 5.89 31.31
CA ASN A 39 -23.30 4.67 31.40
C ASN A 39 -24.07 4.41 30.09
N SER A 40 -23.32 4.07 29.05
CA SER A 40 -23.86 3.30 27.93
C SER A 40 -24.04 1.87 28.39
N PHE A 41 -25.29 1.43 28.54
CA PHE A 41 -25.66 0.02 28.70
C PHE A 41 -25.07 -0.79 27.53
N LEU A 42 -23.95 -1.48 27.78
CA LEU A 42 -23.47 -2.55 26.92
C LEU A 42 -24.29 -3.81 27.23
N PRO A 43 -24.98 -4.42 26.25
CA PRO A 43 -25.42 -5.78 26.44
C PRO A 43 -24.15 -6.66 26.45
N LEU A 44 -23.87 -7.29 27.59
CA LEU A 44 -22.94 -8.41 27.71
C LEU A 44 -23.53 -9.61 26.94
N TRP A 45 -23.42 -9.55 25.62
CA TRP A 45 -23.24 -10.76 24.82
C TRP A 45 -21.74 -11.01 24.80
N ILE A 46 -21.30 -12.06 25.48
CA ILE A 46 -20.03 -12.70 25.19
C ILE A 46 -20.35 -13.68 24.05
N PRO A 47 -20.01 -13.39 22.79
CA PRO A 47 -19.85 -14.48 21.86
C PRO A 47 -18.54 -15.14 22.26
N THR A 48 -18.63 -16.35 22.84
CA THR A 48 -17.59 -17.34 22.59
C THR A 48 -17.70 -17.75 21.13
N SER A 49 -17.43 -16.82 20.21
CA SER A 49 -16.98 -17.19 18.88
C SER A 49 -15.48 -17.37 19.04
N GLN A 50 -15.06 -18.62 19.01
CA GLN A 50 -13.81 -18.99 18.36
C GLN A 50 -13.65 -18.02 17.18
N TYR A 51 -12.68 -17.09 17.27
CA TYR A 51 -12.34 -16.23 16.14
C TYR A 51 -11.88 -17.23 15.07
N ASP A 52 -12.80 -17.62 14.19
CA ASP A 52 -12.42 -18.24 12.94
C ASP A 52 -11.45 -17.25 12.32
N ASP A 53 -10.22 -17.72 12.12
CA ASP A 53 -9.14 -16.95 11.52
C ASP A 53 -9.73 -16.27 10.27
N PRO A 54 -9.82 -14.93 10.22
CA PRO A 54 -10.48 -14.26 9.12
C PRO A 54 -9.80 -14.72 7.84
N VAL A 55 -10.55 -15.42 6.97
CA VAL A 55 -10.04 -16.13 5.79
C VAL A 55 -8.78 -15.44 5.25
N THR A 56 -7.62 -16.06 5.46
CA THR A 56 -6.33 -15.48 5.07
C THR A 56 -6.05 -15.82 3.61
N CYS A 57 -5.47 -14.88 2.86
CA CYS A 57 -4.92 -15.21 1.53
C CYS A 57 -3.53 -15.87 1.63
N SER A 58 -2.92 -15.88 2.81
CA SER A 58 -1.59 -16.44 3.06
C SER A 58 -1.60 -17.95 3.30
N GLY A 59 -2.76 -18.61 3.15
CA GLY A 59 -2.95 -20.03 3.43
C GLY A 59 -2.04 -21.00 2.66
N PHE A 60 -1.31 -20.54 1.66
CA PHE A 60 -0.29 -21.34 0.97
C PHE A 60 1.10 -21.27 1.63
N PHE A 61 1.29 -20.38 2.59
CA PHE A 61 2.45 -20.27 3.48
C PHE A 61 2.08 -20.65 4.92
N ASN A 62 1.64 -21.89 5.14
CA ASN A 62 1.09 -22.26 6.43
C ASN A 62 2.10 -22.64 7.52
N HIS A 63 3.40 -22.74 7.24
CA HIS A 63 4.39 -23.14 8.23
C HIS A 63 5.74 -22.47 8.02
N ASP A 64 6.48 -22.27 9.13
CA ASP A 64 7.90 -21.96 9.11
C ASP A 64 8.64 -23.04 8.31
N PRO A 65 9.22 -22.71 7.14
CA PRO A 65 9.84 -23.72 6.27
C PRO A 65 11.15 -24.29 6.87
N PHE A 66 11.64 -23.78 8.00
CA PHE A 66 12.98 -24.08 8.50
C PHE A 66 13.05 -24.38 10.01
N PRO A 67 12.40 -25.45 10.52
CA PRO A 67 12.39 -25.74 11.95
C PRO A 67 13.77 -26.08 12.54
N ASN A 68 14.74 -26.50 11.72
CA ASN A 68 16.09 -26.92 12.14
C ASN A 68 17.19 -25.96 11.64
N ARG A 69 16.86 -24.70 11.34
CA ARG A 69 17.83 -23.74 10.81
C ARG A 69 18.95 -23.41 11.78
N ILE A 70 20.12 -23.11 11.23
CA ILE A 70 21.21 -22.47 11.96
C ILE A 70 20.86 -21.00 12.20
N VAL A 71 20.95 -20.55 13.44
CA VAL A 71 20.68 -19.15 13.82
C VAL A 71 21.98 -18.49 14.24
N MET A 72 22.32 -17.36 13.63
CA MET A 72 23.48 -16.54 14.00
C MET A 72 23.09 -15.06 14.04
N SER A 73 23.86 -14.25 14.76
CA SER A 73 23.66 -12.80 14.84
C SER A 73 24.62 -12.07 13.90
N ILE A 74 24.20 -10.91 13.38
CA ILE A 74 25.08 -10.02 12.62
C ILE A 74 26.34 -9.60 13.41
N THR A 75 26.28 -9.60 14.74
CA THR A 75 27.44 -9.33 15.62
C THR A 75 28.54 -10.38 15.49
N ASP A 76 28.19 -11.63 15.19
CA ASP A 76 29.14 -12.74 15.00
C ASP A 76 30.02 -12.52 13.75
N PHE A 77 29.57 -11.64 12.85
CA PHE A 77 30.27 -11.27 11.63
C PHE A 77 30.92 -9.88 11.72
N GLY A 78 31.04 -9.33 12.93
CA GLY A 78 31.65 -8.03 13.20
C GLY A 78 30.72 -6.85 12.94
N GLY A 79 29.40 -7.06 12.96
CA GLY A 79 28.44 -5.96 12.91
C GLY A 79 28.48 -5.10 14.18
N VAL A 80 28.26 -3.80 14.02
CA VAL A 80 28.22 -2.78 15.09
C VAL A 80 26.95 -1.94 14.93
N GLY A 81 26.04 -2.03 15.91
CA GLY A 81 24.72 -1.40 15.92
C GLY A 81 24.69 0.05 16.43
N ASP A 82 25.70 0.88 16.09
CA ASP A 82 25.88 2.25 16.61
C ASP A 82 25.29 3.36 15.70
N GLY A 83 24.73 2.99 14.56
CA GLY A 83 24.18 3.89 13.54
C GLY A 83 25.21 4.69 12.74
N LYS A 84 26.50 4.38 12.88
CA LYS A 84 27.61 5.10 12.24
C LYS A 84 28.55 4.17 11.48
N THR A 85 28.83 3.00 12.03
CA THR A 85 29.70 2.00 11.42
C THR A 85 28.96 1.35 10.25
N SER A 86 29.59 1.33 9.07
CA SER A 86 29.04 0.62 7.92
C SER A 86 29.10 -0.90 8.14
N ASN A 87 27.93 -1.52 8.19
CA ASN A 87 27.72 -2.95 8.37
C ASN A 87 27.62 -3.71 7.05
N THR A 88 27.79 -3.04 5.90
CA THR A 88 27.68 -3.64 4.56
C THR A 88 28.56 -4.88 4.43
N ALA A 89 29.81 -4.81 4.93
CA ALA A 89 30.71 -5.96 4.90
C ALA A 89 30.31 -7.07 5.88
N ALA A 90 29.73 -6.72 7.04
CA ALA A 90 29.22 -7.70 8.00
C ALA A 90 28.03 -8.47 7.44
N PHE A 91 27.05 -7.79 6.84
CA PHE A 91 25.90 -8.43 6.19
C PHE A 91 26.34 -9.36 5.06
N ARG A 92 27.25 -8.91 4.19
CA ARG A 92 27.77 -9.72 3.08
C ARG A 92 28.55 -10.96 3.56
N ARG A 93 29.33 -10.84 4.65
CA ARG A 93 30.00 -12.00 5.28
C ARG A 93 29.00 -12.96 5.89
N ALA A 94 28.01 -12.45 6.63
CA ALA A 94 26.98 -13.23 7.26
C ALA A 94 26.19 -14.06 6.24
N VAL A 95 25.66 -13.43 5.19
CA VAL A 95 24.89 -14.13 4.15
C VAL A 95 25.75 -15.17 3.44
N ARG A 96 26.99 -14.84 3.06
CA ARG A 96 27.90 -15.80 2.39
C ARG A 96 28.20 -17.01 3.28
N HIS A 97 28.39 -16.80 4.58
CA HIS A 97 28.64 -17.90 5.51
C HIS A 97 27.39 -18.76 5.66
N LEU A 98 26.24 -18.13 5.86
CA LEU A 98 24.97 -18.79 6.14
C LEU A 98 24.39 -19.53 4.92
N GLU A 99 24.73 -19.11 3.71
CA GLU A 99 24.47 -19.85 2.46
C GLU A 99 24.97 -21.30 2.51
N GLY A 100 26.07 -21.56 3.23
CA GLY A 100 26.62 -22.90 3.39
C GLY A 100 25.68 -23.91 4.06
N PHE A 101 24.70 -23.43 4.84
CA PHE A 101 23.74 -24.28 5.56
C PHE A 101 22.42 -24.48 4.80
N ALA A 102 22.33 -24.05 3.54
CA ALA A 102 21.10 -24.17 2.74
C ALA A 102 20.62 -25.62 2.60
N ALA A 103 21.53 -26.61 2.57
CA ALA A 103 21.21 -28.04 2.51
C ALA A 103 20.94 -28.68 3.89
N GLU A 104 21.24 -27.96 4.97
CA GLU A 104 21.18 -28.44 6.37
C GLU A 104 19.91 -27.94 7.10
N GLY A 105 18.89 -27.52 6.35
CA GLY A 105 17.65 -26.97 6.90
C GLY A 105 17.55 -25.44 6.82
N GLY A 106 18.53 -24.77 6.21
CA GLY A 106 18.54 -23.33 6.02
C GLY A 106 19.16 -22.57 7.18
N ALA A 107 19.10 -21.25 7.09
CA ALA A 107 19.75 -20.35 8.04
C ALA A 107 18.87 -19.14 8.41
N GLN A 108 19.11 -18.60 9.59
CA GLN A 108 18.56 -17.33 10.06
C GLN A 108 19.69 -16.40 10.50
N LEU A 109 19.64 -15.16 10.02
CA LEU A 109 20.46 -14.06 10.48
C LEU A 109 19.61 -13.12 11.35
N ASN A 110 19.94 -13.04 12.63
CA ASN A 110 19.36 -12.07 13.55
C ASN A 110 20.07 -10.72 13.43
N VAL A 111 19.27 -9.67 13.38
CA VAL A 111 19.69 -8.28 13.57
C VAL A 111 19.12 -7.84 14.92
N PRO A 112 19.94 -7.77 15.99
CA PRO A 112 19.46 -7.45 17.32
C PRO A 112 19.14 -5.96 17.47
N GLU A 113 18.63 -5.58 18.64
CA GLU A 113 18.42 -4.17 19.01
C GLU A 113 19.68 -3.33 18.71
N GLY A 114 19.48 -2.19 18.05
CA GLY A 114 20.56 -1.32 17.62
C GLY A 114 20.28 -0.65 16.27
N THR A 115 21.15 0.27 15.86
CA THR A 115 21.07 0.93 14.55
C THR A 115 22.19 0.43 13.65
N TRP A 116 21.85 -0.23 12.56
CA TRP A 116 22.76 -0.95 11.68
C TRP A 116 22.84 -0.21 10.35
N LEU A 117 23.74 0.78 10.26
CA LEU A 117 24.01 1.49 9.00
C LEU A 117 24.56 0.51 7.97
N SER A 118 23.95 0.43 6.79
CA SER A 118 24.40 -0.45 5.72
C SER A 118 23.98 0.10 4.36
N GLY A 119 24.84 -0.06 3.36
CA GLY A 119 24.44 -0.06 1.97
C GLY A 119 23.93 -1.43 1.55
N SER A 120 23.98 -1.68 0.24
CA SER A 120 23.23 -2.79 -0.36
C SER A 120 23.87 -4.16 -0.10
N PHE A 121 23.05 -5.15 0.23
CA PHE A 121 23.45 -6.54 0.38
C PHE A 121 22.44 -7.51 -0.24
N ASN A 122 22.94 -8.63 -0.74
CA ASN A 122 22.12 -9.68 -1.35
C ASN A 122 21.76 -10.74 -0.31
N LEU A 123 20.54 -11.25 -0.36
CA LEU A 123 20.10 -12.45 0.36
C LEU A 123 20.46 -13.72 -0.43
N THR A 124 20.29 -14.89 0.21
CA THR A 124 20.46 -16.22 -0.40
C THR A 124 19.18 -17.07 -0.20
N SER A 125 19.15 -18.27 -0.76
CA SER A 125 18.04 -19.22 -0.62
C SER A 125 18.05 -19.92 0.74
N ASN A 126 16.90 -20.48 1.14
CA ASN A 126 16.71 -21.15 2.42
C ASN A 126 17.12 -20.28 3.62
N PHE A 127 16.70 -19.01 3.60
CA PHE A 127 17.26 -17.97 4.45
C PHE A 127 16.18 -17.14 5.12
N THR A 128 16.38 -16.84 6.40
CA THR A 128 15.57 -15.89 7.17
C THR A 128 16.41 -14.70 7.61
N LEU A 129 16.01 -13.49 7.21
CA LEU A 129 16.47 -12.26 7.84
C LEU A 129 15.48 -11.89 8.96
N PHE A 130 15.94 -11.90 10.21
CA PHE A 130 15.10 -11.64 11.38
C PHE A 130 15.53 -10.36 12.09
N LEU A 131 14.65 -9.36 12.17
CA LEU A 131 14.91 -8.11 12.89
C LEU A 131 14.23 -8.16 14.26
N GLU A 132 15.03 -8.16 15.32
CA GLU A 132 14.53 -8.12 16.69
C GLU A 132 13.83 -6.79 17.00
N ARG A 133 13.08 -6.75 18.09
CA ARG A 133 12.46 -5.52 18.58
C ARG A 133 13.54 -4.45 18.80
N GLY A 134 13.33 -3.26 18.23
CA GLY A 134 14.29 -2.15 18.35
C GLY A 134 15.48 -2.23 17.41
N ALA A 135 15.57 -3.27 16.56
CA ALA A 135 16.52 -3.29 15.45
C ALA A 135 16.11 -2.28 14.37
N LEU A 136 17.07 -1.47 13.91
CA LEU A 136 16.92 -0.51 12.82
C LEU A 136 18.02 -0.74 11.79
N ILE A 137 17.69 -1.30 10.62
CA ILE A 137 18.59 -1.26 9.46
C ILE A 137 18.46 0.12 8.82
N LEU A 138 19.57 0.84 8.71
CA LEU A 138 19.59 2.21 8.21
C LEU A 138 20.34 2.26 6.87
N GLY A 139 19.66 2.66 5.80
CA GLY A 139 20.20 2.74 4.45
C GLY A 139 21.31 3.78 4.34
N SER A 140 22.45 3.38 3.80
CA SER A 140 23.61 4.26 3.63
C SER A 140 23.31 5.47 2.75
N LYS A 141 23.89 6.59 3.16
CA LYS A 141 23.87 7.87 2.45
C LYS A 141 25.02 8.00 1.44
N ASP A 142 25.93 7.04 1.41
CA ASP A 142 27.00 6.99 0.43
C ASP A 142 26.51 6.28 -0.84
N LEU A 143 26.47 6.98 -1.97
CA LEU A 143 26.02 6.44 -3.26
C LEU A 143 26.88 5.27 -3.72
N ASP A 144 28.15 5.21 -3.34
CA ASP A 144 29.08 4.14 -3.72
C ASP A 144 28.73 2.80 -3.04
N GLU A 145 27.96 2.82 -1.95
CA GLU A 145 27.45 1.60 -1.32
C GLU A 145 26.18 1.03 -1.99
N TRP A 146 25.71 1.66 -3.08
CA TRP A 146 24.55 1.25 -3.89
C TRP A 146 24.99 1.01 -5.33
N PRO A 147 25.69 -0.10 -5.64
CA PRO A 147 26.25 -0.34 -6.96
C PRO A 147 25.19 -0.32 -8.07
N ILE A 148 25.60 0.10 -9.27
CA ILE A 148 24.74 0.12 -10.45
C ILE A 148 24.58 -1.29 -11.00
N ILE A 149 23.34 -1.68 -11.26
CA ILE A 149 22.95 -2.92 -11.93
C ILE A 149 22.15 -2.62 -13.20
N GLU A 150 22.07 -3.63 -14.06
CA GLU A 150 21.26 -3.57 -15.27
C GLU A 150 19.78 -3.29 -14.95
N PRO A 151 19.07 -2.56 -15.83
CA PRO A 151 17.64 -2.36 -15.68
C PRO A 151 16.89 -3.69 -15.81
N LEU A 152 15.62 -3.68 -15.42
CA LEU A 152 14.77 -4.84 -15.64
C LEU A 152 14.58 -5.08 -17.15
N PRO A 153 14.72 -6.34 -17.63
CA PRO A 153 14.48 -6.66 -19.02
C PRO A 153 13.09 -6.23 -19.51
N SER A 154 12.07 -6.29 -18.64
CA SER A 154 10.70 -5.85 -18.99
C SER A 154 10.52 -4.33 -19.01
N TYR A 155 11.54 -3.53 -18.71
CA TYR A 155 11.50 -2.06 -18.75
C TYR A 155 12.47 -1.47 -19.78
N GLY A 156 13.50 -2.23 -20.18
CA GLY A 156 14.51 -1.81 -21.17
C GLY A 156 15.51 -0.75 -20.71
N ARG A 157 15.17 0.01 -19.67
CA ARG A 157 16.01 1.03 -19.03
C ARG A 157 15.59 1.24 -17.57
N GLY A 158 16.36 2.03 -16.83
CA GLY A 158 15.94 2.54 -15.54
C GLY A 158 14.62 3.32 -15.64
N ARG A 159 13.74 3.14 -14.65
CA ARG A 159 12.38 3.72 -14.64
C ARG A 159 12.39 5.25 -14.69
N GLU A 160 13.40 5.87 -14.10
CA GLU A 160 13.53 7.31 -13.93
C GLU A 160 14.55 7.95 -14.88
N ARG A 161 15.60 7.20 -15.20
CA ARG A 161 16.76 7.63 -15.97
C ARG A 161 17.18 6.55 -16.97
N PRO A 162 17.64 6.93 -18.19
CA PRO A 162 18.26 5.99 -19.11
C PRO A 162 19.45 5.25 -18.49
N GLY A 163 19.71 4.03 -18.97
CA GLY A 163 20.82 3.20 -18.50
C GLY A 163 20.48 2.35 -17.28
N GLY A 164 21.52 1.99 -16.52
CA GLY A 164 21.40 1.20 -15.29
C GLY A 164 20.71 1.93 -14.14
N ARG A 165 20.53 1.20 -13.05
CA ARG A 165 19.89 1.67 -11.81
C ARG A 165 20.72 1.29 -10.60
N HIS A 166 20.59 2.03 -9.52
CA HIS A 166 21.12 1.57 -8.23
C HIS A 166 20.41 0.28 -7.81
N ILE A 167 21.16 -0.67 -7.27
CA ILE A 167 20.62 -1.87 -6.62
C ILE A 167 19.76 -1.46 -5.41
N SER A 168 18.88 -2.35 -4.96
CA SER A 168 18.03 -2.15 -3.78
C SER A 168 18.80 -2.40 -2.48
N LEU A 169 18.39 -1.79 -1.36
CA LEU A 169 19.08 -1.93 -0.07
C LEU A 169 19.18 -3.39 0.36
N ILE A 170 18.04 -4.09 0.31
CA ILE A 170 17.96 -5.53 0.46
C ILE A 170 17.55 -6.08 -0.90
N HIS A 171 18.44 -6.86 -1.51
CA HIS A 171 18.22 -7.40 -2.85
C HIS A 171 18.33 -8.93 -2.84
N GLY A 172 17.69 -9.59 -3.80
CA GLY A 172 17.83 -11.01 -4.07
C GLY A 172 17.46 -11.32 -5.50
N ASP A 173 18.16 -12.26 -6.13
CA ASP A 173 17.84 -12.73 -7.48
C ASP A 173 17.95 -14.25 -7.54
N ASN A 174 16.97 -14.91 -8.14
CA ASN A 174 16.91 -16.36 -8.29
C ASN A 174 16.96 -17.13 -6.95
N LEU A 175 16.18 -16.66 -5.96
CA LEU A 175 16.14 -17.26 -4.61
C LEU A 175 14.94 -18.19 -4.44
N THR A 176 15.09 -19.19 -3.57
CA THR A 176 14.00 -20.08 -3.14
C THR A 176 13.92 -20.09 -1.63
N ASN A 177 12.71 -20.01 -1.07
CA ASN A 177 12.44 -20.02 0.37
C ASN A 177 13.17 -18.88 1.10
N VAL A 178 12.62 -17.68 1.02
CA VAL A 178 13.18 -16.48 1.67
C VAL A 178 12.17 -15.88 2.63
N VAL A 179 12.60 -15.65 3.87
CA VAL A 179 11.80 -15.02 4.91
C VAL A 179 12.47 -13.72 5.35
N ILE A 180 11.75 -12.61 5.35
CA ILE A 180 12.19 -11.33 5.91
C ILE A 180 11.16 -10.94 6.96
N THR A 181 11.50 -11.12 8.24
CA THR A 181 10.54 -10.94 9.34
C THR A 181 11.20 -10.42 10.60
N GLY A 182 10.45 -10.33 11.70
CA GLY A 182 10.95 -9.80 12.95
C GLY A 182 9.87 -9.55 13.98
N GLU A 183 10.27 -8.88 15.06
CA GLU A 183 9.38 -8.44 16.14
C GLU A 183 9.03 -6.95 15.99
N ASN A 184 8.56 -6.58 14.80
CA ASN A 184 8.37 -5.19 14.39
C ASN A 184 9.67 -4.38 14.37
N GLY A 185 10.77 -5.01 13.93
CA GLY A 185 12.00 -4.30 13.58
C GLY A 185 11.80 -3.36 12.38
N THR A 186 12.71 -2.41 12.22
CA THR A 186 12.58 -1.31 11.25
C THR A 186 13.67 -1.35 10.17
N ILE A 187 13.29 -1.04 8.93
CA ILE A 187 14.22 -0.77 7.82
C ILE A 187 13.94 0.63 7.32
N ASP A 188 14.88 1.56 7.50
CA ASP A 188 14.77 2.95 7.04
C ASP A 188 15.74 3.20 5.88
N GLY A 189 15.22 3.46 4.69
CA GLY A 189 16.01 3.69 3.49
C GLY A 189 16.74 5.05 3.43
N GLN A 190 16.51 5.92 4.40
CA GLN A 190 17.02 7.30 4.43
C GLN A 190 16.75 8.08 3.13
N GLY A 191 15.58 7.87 2.53
CA GLY A 191 15.20 8.30 1.19
C GLY A 191 15.36 9.80 0.88
N LYS A 192 15.40 10.67 1.91
CA LYS A 192 15.50 12.12 1.72
C LYS A 192 16.60 12.56 0.76
N MET A 193 17.80 11.98 0.86
CA MET A 193 18.88 12.31 -0.07
C MET A 193 18.51 11.98 -1.51
N TRP A 194 17.96 10.79 -1.73
CA TRP A 194 17.55 10.32 -3.04
C TRP A 194 16.46 11.21 -3.65
N TRP A 195 15.51 11.66 -2.81
CA TRP A 195 14.45 12.57 -3.23
C TRP A 195 14.99 13.96 -3.56
N GLU A 196 15.97 14.47 -2.81
CA GLU A 196 16.66 15.73 -3.12
C GLU A 196 17.40 15.65 -4.47
N LEU A 197 18.09 14.54 -4.76
CA LEU A 197 18.70 14.30 -6.08
C LEU A 197 17.65 14.29 -7.21
N TRP A 198 16.48 13.70 -6.95
CA TRP A 198 15.37 13.67 -7.90
C TRP A 198 14.79 15.07 -8.16
N TRP A 199 14.40 15.79 -7.10
CA TRP A 199 13.80 17.13 -7.22
C TRP A 199 14.76 18.15 -7.82
N ASN A 200 16.05 18.08 -7.48
CA ASN A 200 17.08 18.95 -8.03
C ASN A 200 17.52 18.54 -9.44
N ARG A 201 16.99 17.43 -9.98
CA ARG A 201 17.31 16.88 -11.31
C ARG A 201 18.80 16.54 -11.47
N THR A 202 19.48 16.20 -10.38
CA THR A 202 20.89 15.78 -10.35
C THR A 202 21.06 14.27 -10.25
N LEU A 203 19.97 13.51 -10.10
CA LEU A 203 19.98 12.06 -10.15
C LEU A 203 20.49 11.54 -11.50
N VAL A 204 21.60 10.80 -11.50
CA VAL A 204 22.26 10.25 -12.70
C VAL A 204 21.64 8.91 -13.11
N HIS A 205 21.51 7.97 -12.18
CA HIS A 205 20.92 6.64 -12.39
C HIS A 205 19.61 6.50 -11.64
N THR A 206 18.72 5.61 -12.10
CA THR A 206 17.45 5.34 -11.41
C THR A 206 17.71 4.87 -9.98
N ARG A 207 16.92 5.37 -9.02
CA ARG A 207 17.03 5.04 -7.60
C ARG A 207 16.76 3.54 -7.35
N GLY A 208 17.42 2.99 -6.33
CA GLY A 208 17.17 1.62 -5.86
C GLY A 208 15.90 1.52 -5.03
N HIS A 209 15.36 0.32 -4.86
CA HIS A 209 14.21 0.07 -3.97
C HIS A 209 14.67 -0.14 -2.53
N LEU A 210 13.74 -0.21 -1.58
CA LEU A 210 14.08 -0.64 -0.23
C LEU A 210 14.31 -2.16 -0.19
N ILE A 211 13.35 -2.93 -0.70
CA ILE A 211 13.44 -4.40 -0.80
C ILE A 211 13.06 -4.81 -2.22
N GLU A 212 13.92 -5.56 -2.90
CA GLU A 212 13.64 -6.12 -4.21
C GLU A 212 14.06 -7.59 -4.29
N LEU A 213 13.11 -8.45 -4.65
CA LEU A 213 13.38 -9.86 -4.92
C LEU A 213 13.00 -10.13 -6.37
N LYS A 214 13.95 -10.71 -7.11
CA LYS A 214 13.86 -10.97 -8.54
C LYS A 214 13.88 -12.47 -8.80
N ASN A 215 13.08 -12.95 -9.76
CA ASN A 215 13.09 -14.34 -10.21
C ASN A 215 12.98 -15.37 -9.08
N SER A 216 12.31 -15.04 -7.99
CA SER A 216 12.38 -15.79 -6.74
C SER A 216 11.07 -16.50 -6.42
N HIS A 217 11.16 -17.58 -5.66
CA HIS A 217 10.03 -18.43 -5.31
C HIS A 217 9.92 -18.62 -3.80
N ASN A 218 8.69 -18.69 -3.30
CA ASN A 218 8.41 -18.96 -1.89
C ASN A 218 9.01 -17.88 -0.96
N ILE A 219 8.47 -16.67 -1.05
CA ILE A 219 8.86 -15.49 -0.26
C ILE A 219 7.80 -15.16 0.81
N LEU A 220 8.26 -14.91 2.04
CA LEU A 220 7.48 -14.27 3.10
C LEU A 220 8.16 -12.97 3.57
N ILE A 221 7.43 -11.86 3.55
CA ILE A 221 7.84 -10.60 4.19
C ILE A 221 6.78 -10.22 5.21
N SER A 222 7.12 -10.16 6.50
CA SER A 222 6.09 -9.91 7.52
C SER A 222 6.58 -9.32 8.83
N ASN A 223 5.69 -8.66 9.57
CA ASN A 223 5.92 -8.17 10.94
C ASN A 223 7.07 -7.13 11.03
N LEU A 224 7.08 -6.17 10.12
CA LEU A 224 8.14 -5.15 10.02
C LEU A 224 7.57 -3.75 9.78
N THR A 225 8.36 -2.75 10.16
CA THR A 225 8.16 -1.34 9.79
C THR A 225 9.16 -0.93 8.72
N LEU A 226 8.69 -0.37 7.61
CA LEU A 226 9.52 0.14 6.52
C LEU A 226 9.36 1.65 6.41
N LEU A 227 10.48 2.38 6.41
CA LEU A 227 10.50 3.84 6.41
C LEU A 227 11.29 4.39 5.23
N ASN A 228 10.81 5.52 4.69
CA ASN A 228 11.57 6.41 3.82
C ASN A 228 12.32 5.70 2.68
N SER A 229 11.64 4.87 1.92
CA SER A 229 12.25 4.20 0.77
C SER A 229 12.88 5.20 -0.21
N PRO A 230 14.06 4.92 -0.79
CA PRO A 230 14.62 5.75 -1.85
C PRO A 230 13.70 5.88 -3.06
N PHE A 231 12.99 4.81 -3.42
CA PHE A 231 12.07 4.69 -4.57
C PHE A 231 10.90 3.77 -4.15
N TRP A 232 10.46 2.81 -4.97
CA TRP A 232 9.46 1.81 -4.53
C TRP A 232 9.95 1.02 -3.31
N THR A 233 9.02 0.61 -2.45
CA THR A 233 9.37 0.05 -1.14
C THR A 233 9.56 -1.46 -1.21
N ILE A 234 8.54 -2.24 -1.58
CA ILE A 234 8.63 -3.70 -1.71
C ILE A 234 8.33 -4.11 -3.15
N HIS A 235 9.34 -4.61 -3.87
CA HIS A 235 9.25 -4.93 -5.29
C HIS A 235 9.57 -6.41 -5.57
N PRO A 236 8.60 -7.34 -5.45
CA PRO A 236 8.74 -8.70 -5.94
C PRO A 236 8.49 -8.71 -7.45
N VAL A 237 9.55 -8.89 -8.23
CA VAL A 237 9.50 -8.93 -9.70
C VAL A 237 9.85 -10.31 -10.23
N TYR A 238 9.04 -10.84 -11.15
CA TYR A 238 9.21 -12.19 -11.68
C TYR A 238 9.17 -13.28 -10.60
N CYS A 239 8.44 -13.02 -9.51
CA CYS A 239 8.38 -13.94 -8.37
C CYS A 239 7.14 -14.83 -8.44
N SER A 240 7.16 -15.92 -7.66
CA SER A 240 5.98 -16.77 -7.48
C SER A 240 5.84 -17.25 -6.04
N ASN A 241 4.60 -17.38 -5.57
CA ASN A 241 4.27 -17.69 -4.19
C ASN A 241 4.90 -16.66 -3.25
N VAL A 242 4.25 -15.51 -3.11
CA VAL A 242 4.73 -14.38 -2.30
C VAL A 242 3.66 -14.01 -1.28
N VAL A 243 4.02 -13.93 0.00
CA VAL A 243 3.19 -13.37 1.07
C VAL A 243 3.86 -12.13 1.64
N ILE A 244 3.11 -11.03 1.69
CA ILE A 244 3.49 -9.79 2.36
C ILE A 244 2.38 -9.47 3.35
N ARG A 245 2.67 -9.53 4.66
CA ARG A 245 1.62 -9.34 5.67
C ARG A 245 2.07 -8.66 6.96
N ASN A 246 1.15 -8.06 7.70
CA ASN A 246 1.44 -7.40 8.98
C ASN A 246 2.55 -6.35 8.85
N MET A 247 2.42 -5.46 7.85
CA MET A 247 3.44 -4.45 7.54
C MET A 247 2.96 -3.05 7.93
N THR A 248 3.89 -2.23 8.40
CA THR A 248 3.72 -0.77 8.47
C THR A 248 4.70 -0.13 7.50
N ILE A 249 4.22 0.60 6.49
CA ILE A 249 5.06 1.23 5.46
C ILE A 249 4.80 2.73 5.46
N LEU A 250 5.84 3.53 5.74
CA LEU A 250 5.69 4.99 5.90
C LEU A 250 6.72 5.75 5.05
N ALA A 251 6.20 6.64 4.20
CA ALA A 251 6.98 7.66 3.52
C ALA A 251 6.25 9.02 3.60
N PRO A 252 6.98 10.15 3.63
CA PRO A 252 6.37 11.47 3.55
C PRO A 252 5.47 11.60 2.30
N MET A 253 4.32 12.26 2.45
CA MET A 253 3.31 12.39 1.36
C MET A 253 3.82 13.08 0.09
N ASN A 254 4.94 13.80 0.15
CA ASN A 254 5.59 14.42 -1.01
C ASN A 254 6.74 13.58 -1.59
N ALA A 255 7.13 12.48 -0.93
CA ALA A 255 8.26 11.64 -1.34
C ALA A 255 7.99 11.00 -2.72
N PRO A 256 8.83 11.27 -3.74
CA PRO A 256 8.54 10.91 -5.12
C PRO A 256 8.69 9.41 -5.33
N ASN A 257 7.64 8.77 -5.87
CA ASN A 257 7.64 7.38 -6.32
C ASN A 257 7.98 6.39 -5.18
N THR A 258 7.34 6.58 -4.04
CA THR A 258 7.51 5.75 -2.84
C THR A 258 6.38 4.73 -2.69
N ASP A 259 5.98 4.13 -3.82
CA ASP A 259 4.97 3.07 -3.90
C ASP A 259 5.20 2.05 -2.76
N GLY A 260 4.13 1.62 -2.11
CA GLY A 260 4.21 0.73 -0.95
C GLY A 260 4.60 -0.69 -1.34
N ILE A 261 3.78 -1.34 -2.17
CA ILE A 261 4.01 -2.72 -2.61
C ILE A 261 3.72 -2.85 -4.10
N ASP A 262 4.69 -3.39 -4.84
CA ASP A 262 4.71 -3.42 -6.30
C ASP A 262 4.89 -4.85 -6.83
N PRO A 263 3.87 -5.71 -6.81
CA PRO A 263 3.99 -6.99 -7.49
C PRO A 263 4.08 -6.78 -9.01
N ASP A 264 5.25 -7.06 -9.58
CA ASP A 264 5.55 -6.89 -11.00
C ASP A 264 5.82 -8.23 -11.69
N SER A 265 5.01 -8.59 -12.67
CA SER A 265 5.17 -9.84 -13.43
C SER A 265 5.26 -11.09 -12.51
N SER A 266 4.55 -11.04 -11.37
CA SER A 266 4.61 -12.02 -10.29
C SER A 266 3.30 -12.79 -10.16
N THR A 267 3.35 -14.04 -9.71
CA THR A 267 2.17 -14.92 -9.65
C THR A 267 1.94 -15.53 -8.26
N ASN A 268 0.67 -15.74 -7.89
CA ASN A 268 0.28 -16.26 -6.56
C ASN A 268 0.83 -15.36 -5.44
N VAL A 269 0.30 -14.15 -5.36
CA VAL A 269 0.74 -13.14 -4.39
C VAL A 269 -0.40 -12.83 -3.42
N CYS A 270 -0.12 -12.87 -2.13
CA CYS A 270 -1.03 -12.41 -1.08
C CYS A 270 -0.42 -11.20 -0.38
N ILE A 271 -1.19 -10.11 -0.33
CA ILE A 271 -0.86 -8.90 0.39
C ILE A 271 -2.00 -8.66 1.38
N GLU A 272 -1.74 -8.78 2.68
CA GLU A 272 -2.78 -8.63 3.70
C GLU A 272 -2.32 -7.92 4.97
N ASP A 273 -3.25 -7.26 5.67
CA ASP A 273 -2.99 -6.69 7.00
C ASP A 273 -1.86 -5.66 7.02
N CYS A 274 -1.88 -4.73 6.06
CA CYS A 274 -0.87 -3.68 5.96
C CYS A 274 -1.46 -2.29 6.21
N TYR A 275 -0.69 -1.46 6.91
CA TYR A 275 -0.91 -0.02 7.01
C TYR A 275 0.13 0.71 6.16
N ILE A 276 -0.31 1.58 5.24
CA ILE A 276 0.56 2.22 4.26
C ILE A 276 0.31 3.74 4.18
N GLU A 277 1.36 4.51 4.40
CA GLU A 277 1.44 5.93 4.04
C GLU A 277 2.51 6.11 2.98
N SER A 278 2.11 6.62 1.81
CA SER A 278 3.00 6.72 0.66
C SER A 278 2.88 8.08 -0.03
N GLY A 279 4.00 8.53 -0.60
CA GLY A 279 4.02 9.64 -1.56
C GLY A 279 3.63 9.24 -2.98
N ASP A 280 3.30 7.96 -3.23
CA ASP A 280 2.74 7.42 -4.48
C ASP A 280 1.68 6.34 -4.17
N ASP A 281 1.51 5.27 -4.96
CA ASP A 281 0.48 4.26 -4.72
C ASP A 281 0.68 3.47 -3.40
N LEU A 282 -0.39 3.07 -2.70
CA LEU A 282 -0.24 2.16 -1.56
C LEU A 282 0.14 0.75 -2.04
N VAL A 283 -0.58 0.25 -3.05
CA VAL A 283 -0.25 -0.98 -3.77
C VAL A 283 -0.39 -0.75 -5.27
N ALA A 284 0.62 -1.12 -6.06
CA ALA A 284 0.62 -0.97 -7.51
C ALA A 284 0.96 -2.29 -8.23
N VAL A 285 -0.03 -2.92 -8.86
CA VAL A 285 0.21 -4.14 -9.64
C VAL A 285 0.76 -3.75 -11.02
N LYS A 286 1.90 -4.32 -11.39
CA LYS A 286 2.62 -4.03 -12.64
C LYS A 286 2.99 -5.32 -13.38
N SER A 287 3.45 -5.20 -14.62
CA SER A 287 3.96 -6.30 -15.43
C SER A 287 4.80 -5.80 -16.62
N GLY A 288 5.77 -4.91 -16.37
CA GLY A 288 6.63 -4.37 -17.42
C GLY A 288 6.04 -3.27 -18.32
N TRP A 289 6.91 -2.67 -19.13
CA TRP A 289 6.68 -1.40 -19.81
C TRP A 289 6.87 -1.50 -21.33
N ASP A 290 5.84 -1.09 -22.07
CA ASP A 290 5.77 -1.01 -23.53
C ASP A 290 6.30 -2.27 -24.24
N GLN A 291 7.11 -2.12 -25.29
CA GLN A 291 7.64 -3.23 -26.08
C GLN A 291 8.49 -4.20 -25.26
N TYR A 292 9.14 -3.71 -24.19
CA TYR A 292 9.98 -4.55 -23.33
C TYR A 292 9.13 -5.47 -22.47
N GLY A 293 8.06 -4.95 -21.87
CA GLY A 293 7.10 -5.76 -21.13
C GLY A 293 6.38 -6.76 -22.04
N MET A 294 6.00 -6.34 -23.25
CA MET A 294 5.41 -7.24 -24.26
C MET A 294 6.38 -8.34 -24.71
N ALA A 295 7.67 -8.04 -24.85
CA ALA A 295 8.69 -9.02 -25.26
C ALA A 295 8.96 -10.06 -24.17
N VAL A 296 8.99 -9.64 -22.89
CA VAL A 296 9.11 -10.58 -21.75
C VAL A 296 7.84 -11.41 -21.58
N ALA A 297 6.66 -10.84 -21.90
CA ALA A 297 5.37 -11.53 -21.94
C ALA A 297 5.02 -12.30 -20.66
N ARG A 298 5.45 -11.77 -19.50
CA ARG A 298 5.19 -12.38 -18.19
C ARG A 298 4.16 -11.58 -17.42
N PRO A 299 2.97 -12.12 -17.16
CA PRO A 299 1.91 -11.37 -16.50
C PRO A 299 2.04 -11.37 -14.98
N SER A 300 1.49 -10.33 -14.34
CA SER A 300 1.11 -10.39 -12.93
C SER A 300 -0.23 -11.09 -12.77
N SER A 301 -0.31 -12.11 -11.91
CA SER A 301 -1.50 -12.96 -11.85
C SER A 301 -1.78 -13.64 -10.53
N ASN A 302 -3.05 -13.96 -10.28
CA ASN A 302 -3.50 -14.62 -9.05
C ASN A 302 -3.03 -13.86 -7.81
N ILE A 303 -3.39 -12.58 -7.75
CA ILE A 303 -2.99 -11.68 -6.66
C ILE A 303 -4.21 -11.34 -5.83
N VAL A 304 -4.10 -11.52 -4.50
CA VAL A 304 -5.10 -11.09 -3.53
C VAL A 304 -4.51 -9.97 -2.68
N ILE A 305 -5.19 -8.82 -2.65
CA ILE A 305 -4.84 -7.65 -1.84
C ILE A 305 -6.01 -7.43 -0.89
N ARG A 306 -5.77 -7.53 0.42
CA ARG A 306 -6.87 -7.39 1.38
C ARG A 306 -6.51 -6.78 2.71
N ARG A 307 -7.50 -6.22 3.42
CA ARG A 307 -7.29 -5.63 4.75
C ARG A 307 -6.15 -4.62 4.75
N ILE A 308 -6.15 -3.74 3.74
CA ILE A 308 -5.18 -2.66 3.60
C ILE A 308 -5.83 -1.35 4.02
N SER A 309 -5.11 -0.59 4.85
CA SER A 309 -5.52 0.74 5.27
C SER A 309 -4.42 1.77 4.97
N GLY A 310 -4.76 2.96 4.49
CA GLY A 310 -3.73 3.96 4.21
C GLY A 310 -4.17 5.25 3.52
N THR A 311 -3.18 6.08 3.23
CA THR A 311 -3.35 7.39 2.57
C THR A 311 -2.20 7.74 1.63
N THR A 312 -2.53 8.36 0.49
CA THR A 312 -1.59 8.92 -0.49
C THR A 312 -2.17 10.16 -1.18
N ARG A 313 -1.57 11.32 -0.92
CA ARG A 313 -2.11 12.61 -1.41
C ARG A 313 -1.96 12.82 -2.92
N THR A 314 -1.11 12.04 -3.57
CA THR A 314 -0.64 12.25 -4.95
C THR A 314 -1.14 11.16 -5.90
N CYS A 315 -1.31 9.92 -5.42
CA CYS A 315 -1.62 8.77 -6.27
C CYS A 315 -2.80 7.93 -5.77
N SER A 316 -2.73 6.61 -5.83
CA SER A 316 -3.88 5.71 -5.69
C SER A 316 -3.79 4.83 -4.45
N GLY A 317 -4.93 4.56 -3.83
CA GLY A 317 -5.05 3.47 -2.85
C GLY A 317 -4.55 2.15 -3.44
N VAL A 318 -5.25 1.64 -4.46
CA VAL A 318 -4.80 0.48 -5.23
C VAL A 318 -4.76 0.85 -6.71
N GLY A 319 -3.57 0.74 -7.31
CA GLY A 319 -3.29 0.97 -8.72
C GLY A 319 -3.07 -0.34 -9.47
N ILE A 320 -3.68 -0.47 -10.65
CA ILE A 320 -3.35 -1.51 -11.63
C ILE A 320 -2.75 -0.82 -12.86
N GLY A 321 -1.48 -1.09 -13.14
CA GLY A 321 -0.67 -0.38 -14.12
C GLY A 321 0.04 0.87 -13.56
N SER A 322 0.69 1.70 -14.38
CA SER A 322 0.53 1.79 -15.84
C SER A 322 1.41 0.82 -16.64
N GLU A 323 2.48 0.33 -16.03
CA GLU A 323 3.42 -0.64 -16.58
C GLU A 323 2.77 -2.01 -16.51
N MET A 324 1.99 -2.35 -17.55
CA MET A 324 1.14 -3.54 -17.56
C MET A 324 1.34 -4.41 -18.82
N SER A 325 2.41 -4.14 -19.57
CA SER A 325 2.58 -4.60 -20.96
C SER A 325 2.73 -6.11 -21.12
N GLY A 326 3.24 -6.81 -20.10
CA GLY A 326 3.26 -8.27 -20.01
C GLY A 326 1.92 -8.93 -19.65
N GLY A 327 0.92 -8.13 -19.24
CA GLY A 327 -0.41 -8.56 -18.85
C GLY A 327 -0.66 -8.54 -17.32
N ILE A 328 -1.86 -8.17 -16.91
CA ILE A 328 -2.32 -8.29 -15.53
C ILE A 328 -3.65 -9.04 -15.53
N PHE A 329 -3.75 -10.16 -14.81
CA PHE A 329 -4.99 -10.93 -14.77
C PHE A 329 -5.30 -11.60 -13.44
N ASN A 330 -6.59 -11.75 -13.13
CA ASN A 330 -7.06 -12.44 -11.92
C ASN A 330 -6.51 -11.79 -10.64
N ILE A 331 -6.94 -10.56 -10.40
CA ILE A 331 -6.57 -9.77 -9.22
C ILE A 331 -7.83 -9.57 -8.39
N THR A 332 -7.76 -9.87 -7.10
CA THR A 332 -8.84 -9.61 -6.13
C THR A 332 -8.35 -8.57 -5.13
N VAL A 333 -9.12 -7.52 -4.95
CA VAL A 333 -8.88 -6.43 -4.02
C VAL A 333 -10.09 -6.34 -3.10
N GLU A 334 -9.94 -6.63 -1.82
CA GLU A 334 -11.06 -6.66 -0.88
C GLU A 334 -10.75 -6.08 0.50
N ASP A 335 -11.77 -5.64 1.24
CA ASP A 335 -11.61 -5.13 2.60
C ASP A 335 -10.59 -3.98 2.68
N ILE A 336 -10.74 -2.95 1.84
CA ILE A 336 -9.78 -1.83 1.76
C ILE A 336 -10.37 -0.56 2.37
N HIS A 337 -9.56 0.17 3.15
CA HIS A 337 -9.90 1.49 3.67
C HIS A 337 -8.87 2.54 3.25
N VAL A 338 -9.26 3.49 2.39
CA VAL A 338 -8.36 4.56 1.92
C VAL A 338 -8.94 5.93 2.24
N TRP A 339 -8.14 6.80 2.85
CA TRP A 339 -8.57 8.18 3.14
C TRP A 339 -7.62 9.23 2.55
N ASP A 340 -8.12 10.46 2.45
CA ASP A 340 -7.37 11.68 2.13
C ASP A 340 -6.45 11.57 0.89
N SER A 341 -6.86 10.73 -0.08
CA SER A 341 -6.02 10.33 -1.21
C SER A 341 -6.42 10.95 -2.55
N ALA A 342 -5.53 10.92 -3.55
CA ALA A 342 -5.86 11.44 -4.89
C ALA A 342 -6.80 10.51 -5.69
N ALA A 343 -6.59 9.20 -5.59
CA ALA A 343 -7.50 8.19 -6.12
C ALA A 343 -7.68 7.03 -5.13
N GLY A 344 -8.85 6.38 -5.15
CA GLY A 344 -9.10 5.17 -4.36
C GLY A 344 -8.65 3.95 -5.15
N LEU A 345 -9.51 3.52 -6.07
CA LEU A 345 -9.25 2.42 -6.99
C LEU A 345 -8.86 2.98 -8.36
N ARG A 346 -7.74 2.56 -8.93
CA ARG A 346 -7.25 3.11 -10.20
C ARG A 346 -6.77 2.06 -11.18
N ILE A 347 -7.33 2.08 -12.39
CA ILE A 347 -6.80 1.36 -13.56
C ILE A 347 -6.07 2.36 -14.46
N LYS A 348 -4.82 2.07 -14.80
CA LYS A 348 -3.93 2.99 -15.53
C LYS A 348 -3.35 2.27 -16.74
N THR A 349 -3.49 2.87 -17.91
CA THR A 349 -2.80 2.44 -19.12
C THR A 349 -2.82 3.56 -20.15
N ASP A 350 -2.07 3.42 -21.23
CA ASP A 350 -2.16 4.27 -22.41
C ASP A 350 -1.93 3.46 -23.70
N LYS A 351 -2.08 4.13 -24.86
CA LYS A 351 -1.54 3.62 -26.12
C LYS A 351 -0.04 3.34 -25.96
N GLY A 352 0.52 2.38 -26.68
CA GLY A 352 1.92 1.97 -26.51
C GLY A 352 2.15 0.85 -25.52
N ARG A 353 1.32 0.77 -24.48
CA ARG A 353 1.44 -0.31 -23.48
C ARG A 353 1.16 -1.68 -24.07
N GLY A 354 0.25 -1.79 -25.05
CA GLY A 354 -0.24 -3.10 -25.51
C GLY A 354 -0.77 -3.93 -24.35
N GLY A 355 -0.46 -5.23 -24.32
CA GLY A 355 -0.81 -6.10 -23.20
C GLY A 355 -2.31 -6.16 -22.90
N TYR A 356 -2.64 -6.52 -21.65
CA TYR A 356 -4.02 -6.64 -21.21
C TYR A 356 -4.15 -6.46 -19.69
N ILE A 357 -5.31 -5.94 -19.26
CA ILE A 357 -5.75 -5.97 -17.87
C ILE A 357 -7.11 -6.67 -17.85
N SER A 358 -7.22 -7.79 -17.14
CA SER A 358 -8.47 -8.56 -17.17
C SER A 358 -8.81 -9.30 -15.89
N ASN A 359 -10.11 -9.50 -15.63
CA ASN A 359 -10.60 -10.20 -14.45
C ASN A 359 -10.05 -9.58 -13.15
N ILE A 360 -10.43 -8.32 -12.93
CA ILE A 360 -10.06 -7.55 -11.74
C ILE A 360 -11.31 -7.38 -10.89
N THR A 361 -11.26 -7.81 -9.64
CA THR A 361 -12.35 -7.69 -8.68
C THR A 361 -11.97 -6.72 -7.58
N PHE A 362 -12.84 -5.75 -7.33
CA PHE A 362 -12.81 -4.88 -6.17
C PHE A 362 -14.08 -5.12 -5.36
N ASN A 363 -13.95 -5.46 -4.09
CA ASN A 363 -15.07 -5.76 -3.21
C ASN A 363 -14.87 -5.13 -1.82
N ASN A 364 -15.95 -4.72 -1.16
CA ASN A 364 -15.91 -4.20 0.21
C ASN A 364 -14.86 -3.08 0.42
N VAL A 365 -15.11 -1.91 -0.16
CA VAL A 365 -14.16 -0.79 -0.17
C VAL A 365 -14.77 0.43 0.50
N LEU A 366 -14.07 0.97 1.50
CA LEU A 366 -14.38 2.24 2.15
C LEU A 366 -13.39 3.31 1.71
N LEU A 367 -13.91 4.42 1.15
CA LEU A 367 -13.12 5.56 0.69
C LEU A 367 -13.57 6.83 1.42
N GLU A 368 -12.66 7.59 2.02
CA GLU A 368 -13.00 8.81 2.76
C GLU A 368 -12.18 10.00 2.29
N LYS A 369 -12.83 11.11 1.92
CA LYS A 369 -12.14 12.33 1.45
C LYS A 369 -11.19 12.10 0.25
N VAL A 370 -11.36 11.00 -0.46
CA VAL A 370 -10.61 10.66 -1.68
C VAL A 370 -11.04 11.57 -2.83
N LYS A 371 -10.09 12.17 -3.55
CA LYS A 371 -10.39 13.13 -4.63
C LYS A 371 -11.20 12.49 -5.76
N VAL A 372 -10.75 11.37 -6.33
CA VAL A 372 -11.49 10.59 -7.34
C VAL A 372 -11.62 9.14 -6.85
N PRO A 373 -12.79 8.68 -6.39
CA PRO A 373 -12.89 7.39 -5.71
C PRO A 373 -12.62 6.19 -6.61
N ILE A 374 -13.15 6.21 -7.83
CA ILE A 374 -12.89 5.18 -8.85
C ILE A 374 -12.38 5.89 -10.11
N ARG A 375 -11.19 5.52 -10.57
CA ARG A 375 -10.52 6.20 -11.68
C ARG A 375 -9.95 5.23 -12.70
N PHE A 376 -10.49 5.21 -13.90
CA PHE A 376 -9.80 4.67 -15.07
C PHE A 376 -9.18 5.85 -15.81
N SER A 377 -7.87 5.78 -16.02
CA SER A 377 -7.13 6.89 -16.63
C SER A 377 -6.28 6.42 -17.81
N SER A 378 -6.56 7.00 -18.97
CA SER A 378 -5.58 7.30 -20.02
C SER A 378 -4.74 8.53 -19.67
N GLY A 379 -3.63 8.75 -20.38
CA GLY A 379 -2.71 9.86 -20.16
C GLY A 379 -1.49 9.52 -19.32
N SER A 380 -1.17 8.22 -19.17
CA SER A 380 0.10 7.82 -18.56
C SER A 380 1.27 8.03 -19.49
N ASN A 381 1.04 8.31 -20.80
CA ASN A 381 1.87 8.67 -21.99
C ASN A 381 3.38 8.97 -21.78
N ASP A 382 4.00 8.21 -20.90
CA ASP A 382 5.40 8.07 -20.56
C ASP A 382 5.81 6.74 -21.15
N HIS A 383 6.85 6.76 -21.97
CA HIS A 383 7.31 5.61 -22.75
C HIS A 383 8.77 5.32 -22.44
N SER A 384 9.15 4.05 -22.51
CA SER A 384 10.50 3.62 -22.17
C SER A 384 11.55 4.33 -23.04
N ASP A 385 11.25 4.50 -24.32
CA ASP A 385 12.06 5.20 -25.30
C ASP A 385 11.20 5.57 -26.51
N ASP A 386 11.80 6.20 -27.52
CA ASP A 386 11.13 6.62 -28.75
C ASP A 386 10.76 5.45 -29.70
N LYS A 387 11.06 4.20 -29.34
CA LYS A 387 10.74 3.00 -30.15
C LYS A 387 9.41 2.35 -29.77
N TRP A 388 8.67 2.93 -28.83
CA TRP A 388 7.34 2.46 -28.46
C TRP A 388 6.38 2.45 -29.66
N ASP A 389 5.46 1.48 -29.71
CA ASP A 389 4.51 1.34 -30.82
C ASP A 389 3.18 2.06 -30.52
N PRO A 390 2.85 3.18 -31.17
CA PRO A 390 1.59 3.89 -30.97
C PRO A 390 0.34 3.08 -31.34
N LYS A 391 0.49 1.98 -32.09
CA LYS A 391 -0.61 1.07 -32.46
C LYS A 391 -0.79 -0.06 -31.45
N ALA A 392 0.12 -0.23 -30.49
CA ALA A 392 -0.01 -1.20 -29.41
C ALA A 392 -1.06 -0.73 -28.40
N LEU A 393 -2.33 -1.01 -28.71
CA LEU A 393 -3.47 -0.61 -27.89
C LEU A 393 -3.72 -1.62 -26.76
N PRO A 394 -4.02 -1.15 -25.54
CA PRO A 394 -4.30 -2.01 -24.41
C PRO A 394 -5.67 -2.66 -24.50
N ARG A 395 -5.78 -3.90 -23.99
CA ARG A 395 -7.06 -4.60 -23.83
C ARG A 395 -7.47 -4.62 -22.37
N VAL A 396 -8.51 -3.88 -22.00
CA VAL A 396 -9.04 -3.85 -20.63
C VAL A 396 -10.44 -4.46 -20.61
N LYS A 397 -10.62 -5.57 -19.88
CA LYS A 397 -11.88 -6.32 -19.89
C LYS A 397 -12.19 -7.02 -18.57
N GLY A 398 -13.44 -6.96 -18.11
CA GLY A 398 -13.89 -7.72 -16.94
C GLY A 398 -13.38 -7.10 -15.66
N ILE A 399 -13.89 -5.90 -15.37
CA ILE A 399 -13.58 -5.15 -14.16
C ILE A 399 -14.83 -5.13 -13.29
N TYR A 400 -14.79 -5.81 -12.15
CA TYR A 400 -15.92 -5.99 -11.26
C TYR A 400 -15.69 -5.14 -10.00
N ILE A 401 -16.58 -4.20 -9.73
CA ILE A 401 -16.48 -3.30 -8.57
C ILE A 401 -17.79 -3.41 -7.79
N SER A 402 -17.70 -3.88 -6.55
CA SER A 402 -18.88 -4.09 -5.72
C SER A 402 -18.69 -3.65 -4.28
N ASN A 403 -19.80 -3.30 -3.62
CA ASN A 403 -19.84 -2.94 -2.20
C ASN A 403 -18.84 -1.82 -1.87
N VAL A 404 -18.98 -0.69 -2.56
CA VAL A 404 -18.11 0.48 -2.38
C VAL A 404 -18.89 1.59 -1.71
N VAL A 405 -18.36 2.11 -0.60
CA VAL A 405 -18.86 3.32 0.05
C VAL A 405 -17.79 4.39 -0.04
N SER A 406 -18.13 5.54 -0.61
CA SER A 406 -17.26 6.70 -0.67
C SER A 406 -17.88 7.90 0.03
N LEU A 407 -17.17 8.49 0.97
CA LEU A 407 -17.63 9.63 1.77
C LEU A 407 -16.81 10.87 1.42
N ASN A 408 -17.50 11.97 1.10
CA ASN A 408 -16.92 13.30 0.91
C ASN A 408 -15.84 13.38 -0.19
N SER A 409 -16.03 12.66 -1.31
CA SER A 409 -15.14 12.77 -2.46
C SER A 409 -15.21 14.14 -3.13
N ARG A 410 -14.07 14.63 -3.63
CA ARG A 410 -14.01 15.95 -4.29
C ARG A 410 -14.49 15.96 -5.73
N LYS A 411 -14.43 14.81 -6.41
CA LYS A 411 -14.84 14.59 -7.80
C LYS A 411 -15.62 13.29 -7.90
N ALA A 412 -16.54 13.25 -8.86
CA ALA A 412 -17.24 12.00 -9.21
C ALA A 412 -16.25 10.98 -9.83
N PRO A 413 -16.60 9.69 -9.88
CA PRO A 413 -15.84 8.69 -10.61
C PRO A 413 -15.57 9.08 -12.06
N MET A 414 -14.39 8.71 -12.54
CA MET A 414 -13.92 8.99 -13.89
C MET A 414 -13.48 7.68 -14.54
N LEU A 415 -14.28 7.15 -15.46
CA LEU A 415 -14.00 5.94 -16.21
C LEU A 415 -13.61 6.32 -17.64
N LEU A 416 -12.37 6.73 -17.83
CA LEU A 416 -11.87 7.20 -19.11
C LEU A 416 -10.98 6.12 -19.73
N GLY A 417 -11.48 5.51 -20.80
CA GLY A 417 -10.72 4.58 -21.63
C GLY A 417 -9.58 5.26 -22.39
N VAL A 418 -8.90 4.45 -23.21
CA VAL A 418 -7.81 4.88 -24.08
C VAL A 418 -8.34 5.07 -25.48
N GLU A 419 -8.00 6.17 -26.13
CA GLU A 419 -8.43 6.43 -27.51
C GLU A 419 -8.04 5.27 -28.45
N GLY A 420 -8.99 4.82 -29.27
CA GLY A 420 -8.81 3.68 -30.18
C GLY A 420 -9.16 2.30 -29.61
N THR A 421 -9.40 2.18 -28.29
CA THR A 421 -9.83 0.93 -27.64
C THR A 421 -10.89 1.19 -26.57
N TRP A 422 -11.60 0.15 -26.14
CA TRP A 422 -12.67 0.26 -25.16
C TRP A 422 -12.35 -0.54 -23.90
N PHE A 423 -12.76 -0.01 -22.76
CA PHE A 423 -12.75 -0.74 -21.49
C PHE A 423 -14.08 -1.49 -21.40
N GLN A 424 -14.04 -2.81 -21.56
CA GLN A 424 -15.22 -3.64 -21.75
C GLN A 424 -15.58 -4.42 -20.48
N ASP A 425 -16.83 -4.82 -20.37
CA ASP A 425 -17.35 -5.64 -19.26
C ASP A 425 -17.01 -5.05 -17.88
N VAL A 426 -17.27 -3.74 -17.73
CA VAL A 426 -17.16 -3.04 -16.44
C VAL A 426 -18.46 -3.21 -15.67
N CYS A 427 -18.41 -3.92 -14.54
CA CYS A 427 -19.56 -4.20 -13.68
C CYS A 427 -19.47 -3.36 -12.41
N LEU A 428 -20.48 -2.54 -12.14
CA LEU A 428 -20.64 -1.80 -10.89
C LEU A 428 -21.86 -2.32 -10.12
N ARG A 429 -21.69 -2.63 -8.84
CA ARG A 429 -22.79 -3.08 -7.99
C ARG A 429 -22.71 -2.53 -6.59
N ASN A 430 -23.81 -2.01 -6.06
CA ASN A 430 -23.85 -1.50 -4.68
C ASN A 430 -22.70 -0.50 -4.42
N VAL A 431 -22.69 0.58 -5.21
CA VAL A 431 -21.68 1.65 -5.13
C VAL A 431 -22.37 2.92 -4.68
N THR A 432 -22.03 3.40 -3.48
CA THR A 432 -22.68 4.56 -2.87
C THR A 432 -21.65 5.66 -2.60
N LEU A 433 -21.87 6.84 -3.18
CA LEU A 433 -21.06 8.03 -2.95
C LEU A 433 -21.89 9.07 -2.20
N LEU A 434 -21.50 9.40 -0.96
CA LEU A 434 -22.16 10.38 -0.11
C LEU A 434 -21.29 11.63 0.04
N GLY A 435 -21.91 12.80 0.16
CA GLY A 435 -21.20 14.07 0.33
C GLY A 435 -20.49 14.60 -0.94
N LEU A 436 -20.78 14.03 -2.12
CA LEU A 436 -20.26 14.53 -3.39
C LEU A 436 -20.84 15.93 -3.70
N PRO A 437 -20.05 16.90 -4.19
CA PRO A 437 -20.57 18.20 -4.60
C PRO A 437 -21.67 18.07 -5.67
N LYS A 438 -22.75 18.84 -5.55
CA LYS A 438 -23.93 18.76 -6.45
C LYS A 438 -23.62 18.97 -7.94
N THR A 439 -22.51 19.65 -8.25
CA THR A 439 -22.05 19.93 -9.61
C THR A 439 -21.28 18.77 -10.24
N GLU A 440 -20.81 17.81 -9.44
CA GLU A 440 -20.00 16.70 -9.92
C GLU A 440 -20.89 15.59 -10.48
N LYS A 441 -20.52 15.12 -11.68
CA LYS A 441 -21.19 14.04 -12.39
C LYS A 441 -20.15 13.02 -12.85
N TRP A 442 -20.55 11.75 -12.88
CA TRP A 442 -19.73 10.69 -13.43
C TRP A 442 -19.23 11.05 -14.84
N LYS A 443 -17.97 10.74 -15.13
CA LYS A 443 -17.37 10.95 -16.46
C LYS A 443 -17.00 9.60 -17.04
N CYS A 444 -17.58 9.26 -18.18
CA CYS A 444 -17.30 8.01 -18.87
C CYS A 444 -17.00 8.27 -20.34
N LYS A 445 -15.95 7.63 -20.85
CA LYS A 445 -15.55 7.67 -22.26
C LYS A 445 -14.93 6.33 -22.61
N ASP A 446 -15.26 5.80 -23.79
CA ASP A 446 -14.69 4.55 -24.32
C ASP A 446 -14.76 3.39 -23.31
N VAL A 447 -15.90 3.27 -22.63
CA VAL A 447 -16.19 2.26 -21.63
C VAL A 447 -17.57 1.67 -21.88
N SER A 448 -17.73 0.37 -21.63
CA SER A 448 -19.02 -0.33 -21.70
C SER A 448 -19.17 -1.31 -20.54
N GLY A 449 -20.42 -1.52 -20.13
CA GLY A 449 -20.72 -2.47 -19.06
C GLY A 449 -22.08 -2.25 -18.43
N TYR A 450 -22.20 -2.61 -17.16
CA TYR A 450 -23.45 -2.64 -16.43
C TYR A 450 -23.28 -2.09 -15.00
N ALA A 451 -24.26 -1.31 -14.55
CA ALA A 451 -24.35 -0.77 -13.20
C ALA A 451 -25.70 -1.12 -12.57
N SER A 452 -25.67 -1.58 -11.31
CA SER A 452 -26.84 -1.85 -10.48
C SER A 452 -26.63 -1.29 -9.08
N ASP A 453 -27.67 -0.72 -8.47
CA ASP A 453 -27.62 -0.15 -7.12
C ASP A 453 -26.45 0.85 -6.93
N VAL A 454 -26.32 1.78 -7.88
CA VAL A 454 -25.29 2.83 -7.87
C VAL A 454 -25.91 4.18 -7.55
N PHE A 455 -25.41 4.85 -6.52
CA PHE A 455 -25.83 6.19 -6.11
C PHE A 455 -24.63 7.13 -5.97
N PRO A 456 -24.65 8.34 -6.55
CA PRO A 456 -25.62 8.85 -7.52
C PRO A 456 -25.54 8.10 -8.85
N LEU A 457 -26.58 8.23 -9.69
CA LEU A 457 -26.71 7.54 -10.98
C LEU A 457 -25.42 7.62 -11.82
N SER A 458 -24.95 6.47 -12.31
CA SER A 458 -23.75 6.35 -13.15
C SER A 458 -23.99 6.82 -14.59
N CYS A 459 -22.94 6.78 -15.42
CA CYS A 459 -23.03 7.16 -16.82
C CYS A 459 -23.96 6.23 -17.64
N PRO A 460 -24.60 6.74 -18.72
CA PRO A 460 -25.42 5.94 -19.63
C PRO A 460 -24.71 4.75 -20.29
N GLN A 461 -23.39 4.86 -20.49
CA GLN A 461 -22.55 3.80 -21.03
C GLN A 461 -22.56 2.51 -20.19
N LEU A 462 -22.95 2.61 -18.91
CA LEU A 462 -23.08 1.49 -17.97
C LEU A 462 -24.54 1.10 -17.71
N LEU A 463 -25.51 1.65 -18.46
CA LEU A 463 -26.94 1.40 -18.27
C LEU A 463 -27.52 0.45 -19.34
N GLN A 464 -26.70 -0.36 -20.01
CA GLN A 464 -27.19 -1.27 -21.06
C GLN A 464 -28.20 -2.30 -20.50
N LYS A 465 -29.35 -2.45 -21.20
CA LYS A 465 -30.55 -3.17 -20.73
C LYS A 465 -30.38 -4.70 -20.69
N LYS A 466 -30.59 -5.29 -19.51
CA LYS A 466 -31.44 -6.47 -19.16
C LYS A 466 -31.55 -7.71 -20.08
N GLY A 467 -30.69 -7.89 -21.09
CA GLY A 467 -30.58 -9.13 -21.87
C GLY A 467 -29.49 -10.10 -21.39
N SER A 468 -28.57 -9.64 -20.55
CA SER A 468 -27.39 -10.39 -20.09
C SER A 468 -27.21 -10.34 -18.57
N ILE A 469 -28.30 -10.58 -17.80
CA ILE A 469 -28.25 -10.69 -16.33
C ILE A 469 -27.13 -11.67 -15.85
N ALA A 470 -26.64 -12.55 -16.74
CA ALA A 470 -25.49 -13.43 -16.56
C ALA A 470 -24.08 -12.76 -16.53
N GLN A 471 -23.90 -11.48 -16.91
CA GLN A 471 -22.56 -10.88 -17.10
C GLN A 471 -21.91 -10.27 -15.85
N CYS A 472 -22.71 -9.86 -14.85
CA CYS A 472 -22.19 -9.42 -13.54
C CYS A 472 -22.52 -10.41 -12.42
N SER A 473 -22.83 -11.67 -12.77
CA SER A 473 -23.15 -12.73 -11.82
C SER A 473 -21.88 -13.27 -11.16
N TYR A 474 -21.72 -12.93 -9.88
CA TYR A 474 -20.98 -13.62 -8.82
C TYR A 474 -19.87 -14.60 -9.25
N ARG A 475 -18.62 -14.18 -9.05
CA ARG A 475 -17.57 -15.05 -8.51
C ARG A 475 -17.28 -14.63 -7.09
#